data_AF-A0A0T2MGA0-F1
#
_entry.id   AF-A0A0T2MGA0-F1
#
_cell.length_a   1.000
_cell.length_b   1.000
_cell.length_c   1.000
_cell.angle_alpha   90.00
_cell.angle_beta   90.00
_cell.angle_gamma   90.00
#
_symmetry.space_group_name_H-M   'P 1'
#
loop_
_entity.id
_entity.type
_entity.pdbx_description
1 polymer ?
#
loop_
_entity_poly.entity_id
_entity_poly.type
_entity_poly.pdbx_seq_one_letter_code
_entity_poly.pdbx_strand_id
1 'polypeptide(L)'
;MQMLLTMFYAEELKRRVLDLIQTTDELWNRLKPGERPERVPKGVKNPVDKALNALIQDGAITAAEKVEIVALIDYRNLIGHRMHELVADLSTEQYARDLADFGSDRVREFDYEVVDRLQHFRKRLGELYRTHHYVSTISMNGLLFESAERTFLAEIKALKHKLGKLARARQKDIAAINAELKLAGTEFDNNDCFPGHPLHRYDNKRLTQRGAEICYRLFDSGRSPMAAAHLMDISVYAARKRHKTWAALGGARREKVDLEALPRRKFYRKHDD
;
A
#
# COMPACT_ATOMS: atom_id res chain seq x y z
N MET A 1 11.48 7.42 -2.48
CA MET A 1 11.82 7.93 -3.83
C MET A 1 10.75 8.82 -4.41
N GLN A 2 9.48 8.38 -4.51
CA GLN A 2 8.41 9.20 -5.07
C GLN A 2 8.25 10.54 -4.34
N MET A 3 8.32 10.57 -3.00
CA MET A 3 8.35 11.83 -2.23
C MET A 3 9.42 12.81 -2.72
N LEU A 4 10.64 12.33 -2.97
CA LEU A 4 11.75 13.17 -3.41
C LEU A 4 11.55 13.68 -4.84
N LEU A 5 11.03 12.83 -5.73
CA LEU A 5 10.60 13.25 -7.08
C LEU A 5 9.49 14.30 -7.01
N THR A 6 8.50 14.13 -6.13
CA THR A 6 7.44 15.12 -5.90
C THR A 6 8.01 16.46 -5.43
N MET A 7 8.93 16.45 -4.46
CA MET A 7 9.58 17.67 -3.96
C MET A 7 10.34 18.39 -5.08
N PHE A 8 11.07 17.64 -5.91
CA PHE A 8 11.84 18.18 -7.03
C PHE A 8 10.93 18.72 -8.14
N TYR A 9 10.00 17.92 -8.64
CA TYR A 9 9.15 18.31 -9.76
C TYR A 9 8.20 19.44 -9.43
N ALA A 10 7.67 19.51 -8.21
CA ALA A 10 6.81 20.63 -7.80
C ALA A 10 7.59 21.95 -7.75
N GLU A 11 8.84 21.91 -7.27
CA GLU A 11 9.73 23.07 -7.26
C GLU A 11 10.12 23.48 -8.70
N GLU A 12 10.42 22.51 -9.56
CA GLU A 12 10.69 22.77 -10.98
C GLU A 12 9.47 23.33 -11.70
N LEU A 13 8.28 22.79 -11.45
CA LEU A 13 7.02 23.26 -12.01
C LEU A 13 6.77 24.72 -11.62
N LYS A 14 6.92 25.03 -10.33
CA LYS A 14 6.80 26.40 -9.81
C LYS A 14 7.77 27.36 -10.51
N ARG A 15 9.05 26.98 -10.64
CA ARG A 15 10.06 27.79 -11.34
C ARG A 15 9.72 27.98 -12.79
N ARG A 16 9.33 26.91 -13.50
CA ARG A 16 9.00 26.95 -14.92
C ARG A 16 7.83 27.87 -15.23
N VAL A 17 6.79 27.85 -14.40
CA VAL A 17 5.64 28.77 -14.52
C VAL A 17 6.10 30.23 -14.44
N LEU A 18 6.98 30.56 -13.50
CA LEU A 18 7.52 31.92 -13.35
C LEU A 18 8.43 32.29 -14.51
N ASP A 19 9.38 31.43 -14.84
CA ASP A 19 10.38 31.64 -15.90
C ASP A 19 9.71 31.88 -17.25
N LEU A 20 8.66 31.11 -17.59
CA LEU A 20 7.95 31.26 -18.87
C LEU A 20 7.43 32.68 -19.07
N ILE A 21 6.79 33.27 -18.06
CA ILE A 21 6.25 34.64 -18.16
C ILE A 21 7.38 35.66 -18.06
N GLN A 22 8.24 35.54 -17.05
CA GLN A 22 9.28 36.54 -16.79
C GLN A 22 10.28 36.65 -17.95
N THR A 23 10.75 35.53 -18.48
CA THR A 23 11.72 35.57 -19.59
C THR A 23 11.10 36.01 -20.90
N THR A 24 9.84 35.66 -21.14
CA THR A 24 9.11 36.13 -22.31
C THR A 24 8.89 37.64 -22.23
N ASP A 25 8.41 38.15 -21.09
CA ASP A 25 8.18 39.58 -20.89
C ASP A 25 9.49 40.39 -20.92
N GLU A 26 10.56 39.90 -20.26
CA GLU A 26 11.89 40.51 -20.31
C GLU A 26 12.43 40.56 -21.76
N LEU A 27 12.23 39.50 -22.56
CA LEU A 27 12.65 39.48 -23.96
C LEU A 27 11.85 40.47 -24.81
N TRP A 28 10.52 40.51 -24.65
CA TRP A 28 9.68 41.45 -25.38
C TRP A 28 10.01 42.90 -25.03
N ASN A 29 10.26 43.21 -23.76
CA ASN A 29 10.70 44.54 -23.34
C ASN A 29 12.05 44.94 -23.94
N ARG A 30 12.98 44.00 -24.10
CA ARG A 30 14.26 44.27 -24.77
C ARG A 30 14.09 44.52 -26.27
N LEU A 31 13.21 43.77 -26.93
CA LEU A 31 12.99 43.88 -28.38
C LEU A 31 12.13 45.11 -28.73
N LYS A 32 11.15 45.44 -27.89
CA LYS A 32 10.15 46.48 -28.12
C LYS A 32 9.79 47.18 -26.80
N PRO A 33 10.64 48.09 -26.32
CA PRO A 33 10.42 48.75 -25.04
C PRO A 33 9.11 49.55 -25.04
N GLY A 34 8.28 49.31 -24.01
CA GLY A 34 7.04 50.05 -23.77
C GLY A 34 5.79 49.52 -24.49
N GLU A 35 5.90 48.52 -25.37
CA GLU A 35 4.75 47.96 -26.09
C GLU A 35 3.91 47.02 -25.21
N ARG A 36 4.54 46.34 -24.23
CA ARG A 36 3.87 45.45 -23.27
C ARG A 36 4.47 45.61 -21.88
N PRO A 37 3.68 45.85 -20.82
CA PRO A 37 4.20 45.88 -19.45
C PRO A 37 4.58 44.49 -18.96
N GLU A 38 5.58 44.39 -18.07
CA GLU A 38 5.90 43.13 -17.39
C GLU A 38 4.71 42.70 -16.52
N ARG A 39 4.20 41.50 -16.77
CA ARG A 39 3.03 40.98 -16.04
C ARG A 39 3.42 40.45 -14.66
N VAL A 40 4.65 39.95 -14.52
CA VAL A 40 5.17 39.43 -13.25
C VAL A 40 6.59 39.96 -12.96
N PRO A 41 6.73 41.23 -12.53
CA PRO A 41 8.00 41.77 -12.08
C PRO A 41 8.61 40.99 -10.90
N LYS A 42 9.93 41.10 -10.73
CA LYS A 42 10.65 40.52 -9.58
C LYS A 42 10.20 41.17 -8.28
N GLY A 43 9.97 40.36 -7.24
CA GLY A 43 9.55 40.83 -5.90
C GLY A 43 8.05 41.02 -5.69
N VAL A 44 7.21 40.67 -6.67
CA VAL A 44 5.76 40.81 -6.56
C VAL A 44 5.14 39.77 -5.62
N LYS A 45 4.15 40.18 -4.82
CA LYS A 45 3.36 39.27 -3.96
C LYS A 45 2.58 38.26 -4.81
N ASN A 46 2.61 37.00 -4.39
CA ASN A 46 1.97 35.85 -5.06
C ASN A 46 2.36 35.71 -6.54
N PRO A 47 3.66 35.57 -6.85
CA PRO A 47 4.14 35.62 -8.22
C PRO A 47 3.62 34.44 -9.07
N VAL A 48 3.46 33.27 -8.46
CA VAL A 48 2.97 32.05 -9.15
C VAL A 48 1.53 32.22 -9.61
N ASP A 49 0.65 32.73 -8.73
CA ASP A 49 -0.75 32.94 -9.08
C ASP A 49 -0.91 33.95 -10.22
N LYS A 50 -0.13 35.04 -10.18
CA LYS A 50 -0.10 36.05 -11.26
C LYS A 50 0.40 35.46 -12.58
N ALA A 51 1.45 34.64 -12.54
CA ALA A 51 1.96 33.96 -13.74
C ALA A 51 0.92 33.00 -14.33
N LEU A 52 0.24 32.21 -13.50
CA LEU A 52 -0.84 31.32 -13.96
C LEU A 52 -2.02 32.09 -14.54
N ASN A 53 -2.39 33.23 -13.94
CA ASN A 53 -3.43 34.11 -14.50
C ASN A 53 -3.03 34.67 -15.87
N ALA A 54 -1.76 35.05 -16.05
CA ALA A 54 -1.25 35.49 -17.35
C ALA A 54 -1.29 34.36 -18.39
N LEU A 55 -0.92 33.13 -18.01
CA LEU A 55 -1.02 31.96 -18.90
C LEU A 55 -2.48 31.65 -19.29
N ILE A 56 -3.45 31.86 -18.39
CA ILE A 56 -4.88 31.72 -18.70
C ILE A 56 -5.34 32.81 -19.68
N GLN A 57 -4.93 34.06 -19.45
CA GLN A 57 -5.27 35.19 -20.33
C GLN A 57 -4.75 34.99 -21.75
N ASP A 58 -3.56 34.37 -21.88
CA ASP A 58 -2.95 34.02 -23.15
C ASP A 58 -3.56 32.76 -23.79
N GLY A 59 -4.50 32.08 -23.12
CA GLY A 59 -5.11 30.83 -23.58
C GLY A 59 -4.19 29.60 -23.49
N ALA A 60 -3.01 29.74 -22.88
CA ALA A 60 -1.99 28.69 -22.80
C ALA A 60 -2.36 27.55 -21.85
N ILE A 61 -3.13 27.86 -20.80
CA ILE A 61 -3.67 26.89 -19.85
C ILE A 61 -5.13 27.20 -19.51
N THR A 62 -5.86 26.20 -19.03
CA THR A 62 -7.25 26.35 -18.56
C THR A 62 -7.31 26.72 -17.08
N ALA A 63 -8.45 27.24 -16.63
CA ALA A 63 -8.68 27.53 -15.21
C ALA A 63 -8.61 26.26 -14.34
N ALA A 64 -9.06 25.11 -14.87
CA ALA A 64 -8.98 23.83 -14.18
C ALA A 64 -7.51 23.39 -13.98
N GLU A 65 -6.68 23.57 -15.00
CA GLU A 65 -5.25 23.26 -14.93
C GLU A 65 -4.51 24.14 -13.93
N LYS A 66 -4.88 25.42 -13.83
CA LYS A 66 -4.36 26.30 -12.79
C LYS A 66 -4.63 25.71 -11.39
N VAL A 67 -5.87 25.30 -11.13
CA VAL A 67 -6.25 24.71 -9.82
C VAL A 67 -5.39 23.48 -9.53
N GLU A 68 -5.18 22.63 -10.53
CA GLU A 68 -4.38 21.43 -10.39
C GLU A 68 -2.89 21.74 -10.17
N ILE A 69 -2.30 22.66 -10.94
CA ILE A 69 -0.90 23.09 -10.76
C ILE A 69 -0.69 23.66 -9.35
N VAL A 70 -1.61 24.49 -8.86
CA VAL A 70 -1.54 25.04 -7.49
C VAL A 70 -1.62 23.91 -6.47
N ALA A 71 -2.57 22.98 -6.63
CA ALA A 71 -2.71 21.84 -5.73
C ALA A 71 -1.44 20.97 -5.68
N LEU A 72 -0.78 20.74 -6.83
CA LEU A 72 0.48 19.97 -6.89
C LEU A 72 1.64 20.71 -6.21
N ILE A 73 1.72 22.04 -6.35
CA ILE A 73 2.72 22.86 -5.66
C ILE A 73 2.47 22.87 -4.14
N ASP A 74 1.20 22.97 -3.72
CA ASP A 74 0.84 22.94 -2.30
C ASP A 74 1.04 21.56 -1.67
N TYR A 75 0.82 20.50 -2.44
CA TYR A 75 1.08 19.13 -2.02
C TYR A 75 2.56 18.89 -1.67
N ARG A 76 3.49 19.57 -2.35
CA ARG A 76 4.91 19.58 -1.95
C ARG A 76 5.10 20.17 -0.56
N ASN A 77 4.40 21.26 -0.20
CA ASN A 77 4.50 21.84 1.14
C ASN A 77 3.92 20.89 2.19
N LEU A 78 2.81 20.22 1.86
CA LEU A 78 2.22 19.19 2.71
C LEU A 78 3.24 18.07 3.02
N ILE A 79 3.87 17.49 1.98
CA ILE A 79 4.91 16.47 2.16
C ILE A 79 6.09 17.02 2.96
N GLY A 80 6.57 18.22 2.63
CA GLY A 80 7.71 18.84 3.31
C GLY A 80 7.48 19.00 4.81
N HIS A 81 6.27 19.40 5.23
CA HIS A 81 5.92 19.57 6.64
C HIS A 81 5.64 18.24 7.36
N ARG A 82 5.21 17.21 6.63
CA ARG A 82 4.69 15.96 7.20
C ARG A 82 5.49 14.73 6.82
N MET A 83 6.71 14.91 6.32
CA MET A 83 7.58 13.81 5.89
C MET A 83 7.80 12.78 7.00
N HIS A 84 7.91 13.24 8.25
CA HIS A 84 8.10 12.38 9.41
C HIS A 84 6.90 11.44 9.66
N GLU A 85 5.68 11.88 9.33
CA GLU A 85 4.48 11.05 9.48
C GLU A 85 4.41 9.98 8.38
N LEU A 86 4.85 10.32 7.15
CA LEU A 86 4.87 9.41 6.00
C LEU A 86 5.95 8.32 6.07
N VAL A 87 6.97 8.51 6.90
CA VAL A 87 8.10 7.55 7.08
C VAL A 87 8.13 6.95 8.48
N ALA A 88 7.12 7.22 9.30
CA ALA A 88 7.03 6.73 10.66
C ALA A 88 6.98 5.19 10.73
N ASP A 89 6.38 4.56 9.72
CA ASP A 89 6.31 3.10 9.55
C ASP A 89 7.69 2.43 9.40
N LEU A 90 8.66 3.17 8.85
CA LEU A 90 10.05 2.72 8.70
C LEU A 90 10.86 2.86 9.99
N SER A 91 10.32 3.52 11.01
CA SER A 91 11.03 3.74 12.27
C SER A 91 11.20 2.43 13.06
N THR A 92 12.37 2.27 13.68
CA THR A 92 12.63 1.18 14.63
C THR A 92 11.97 1.44 15.98
N GLU A 93 11.69 2.71 16.30
CA GLU A 93 11.08 3.11 17.56
C GLU A 93 9.59 2.81 17.56
N GLN A 94 9.14 2.10 18.59
CA GLN A 94 7.72 1.74 18.74
C GLN A 94 6.83 2.99 18.91
N TYR A 95 7.28 3.97 19.69
CA TYR A 95 6.54 5.23 19.90
C TYR A 95 6.23 5.97 18.59
N ALA A 96 7.20 6.05 17.67
CA ALA A 96 7.00 6.70 16.38
C ALA A 96 5.98 5.95 15.49
N ARG A 97 5.97 4.61 15.54
CA ARG A 97 5.00 3.79 14.81
C ARG A 97 3.60 3.89 15.40
N ASP A 98 3.49 3.82 16.72
CA ASP A 98 2.20 3.93 17.41
C ASP A 98 1.58 5.32 17.20
N LEU A 99 2.39 6.39 17.20
CA LEU A 99 1.91 7.75 16.92
C LEU A 99 1.33 7.89 15.51
N ALA A 100 1.84 7.14 14.52
CA ALA A 100 1.29 7.12 13.17
C ALA A 100 -0.09 6.45 13.11
N ASP A 101 -0.37 5.49 14.00
CA ASP A 101 -1.66 4.80 14.07
C ASP A 101 -2.78 5.66 14.68
N PHE A 102 -2.41 6.61 15.56
CA PHE A 102 -3.33 7.58 16.19
C PHE A 102 -3.25 8.98 15.58
N GLY A 103 -2.44 9.17 14.53
CA GLY A 103 -2.28 10.42 13.81
C GLY A 103 -3.53 10.81 13.01
N SER A 104 -3.56 12.04 12.49
CA SER A 104 -4.73 12.53 11.74
C SER A 104 -4.97 11.74 10.45
N ASP A 105 -6.21 11.31 10.20
CA ASP A 105 -6.61 10.52 9.00
C ASP A 105 -6.21 11.16 7.66
N ARG A 106 -6.03 12.48 7.63
CA ARG A 106 -5.61 13.24 6.43
C ARG A 106 -4.20 12.89 5.91
N VAL A 107 -3.43 12.12 6.67
CA VAL A 107 -1.99 11.89 6.45
C VAL A 107 -1.69 10.50 5.89
N ARG A 108 -2.61 9.55 6.06
CA ARG A 108 -2.34 8.13 5.78
C ARG A 108 -2.12 7.84 4.30
N GLU A 109 -2.62 8.68 3.40
CA GLU A 109 -2.59 8.40 1.97
C GLU A 109 -1.61 9.32 1.25
N PHE A 110 -0.39 8.80 1.02
CA PHE A 110 0.49 9.37 0.01
C PHE A 110 -0.16 9.16 -1.36
N ASP A 111 -0.41 10.26 -2.08
CA ASP A 111 -0.93 10.22 -3.43
C ASP A 111 0.17 9.74 -4.41
N TYR A 112 0.04 8.49 -4.84
CA TYR A 112 0.98 7.81 -5.73
C TYR A 112 0.94 8.35 -7.17
N GLU A 113 -0.10 9.09 -7.56
CA GLU A 113 -0.30 9.62 -8.92
C GLU A 113 0.27 11.04 -9.08
N VAL A 114 0.66 11.69 -7.99
CA VAL A 114 1.21 13.06 -8.02
C VAL A 114 2.44 13.17 -8.92
N VAL A 115 3.32 12.18 -8.91
CA VAL A 115 4.54 12.20 -9.73
C VAL A 115 4.17 12.23 -11.22
N ASP A 116 3.20 11.41 -11.63
CA ASP A 116 2.76 11.33 -13.03
C ASP A 116 2.09 12.64 -13.47
N ARG A 117 1.26 13.24 -12.60
CA ARG A 117 0.63 14.55 -12.86
C ARG A 117 1.64 15.70 -12.92
N LEU A 118 2.64 15.71 -12.04
CA LEU A 118 3.74 16.67 -12.09
C LEU A 118 4.54 16.55 -13.40
N GLN A 119 4.84 15.33 -13.84
CA GLN A 119 5.49 15.09 -15.13
C GLN A 119 4.64 15.56 -16.31
N HIS A 120 3.32 15.32 -16.26
CA HIS A 120 2.38 15.79 -17.27
C HIS A 120 2.46 17.32 -17.45
N PHE A 121 2.32 18.08 -16.35
CA PHE A 121 2.38 19.55 -16.44
C PHE A 121 3.77 20.07 -16.79
N ARG A 122 4.84 19.43 -16.30
CA ARG A 122 6.21 19.76 -16.69
C ARG A 122 6.39 19.65 -18.20
N LYS A 123 5.92 18.56 -18.81
CA LYS A 123 5.99 18.34 -20.26
C LYS A 123 5.14 19.36 -21.00
N ARG A 124 3.88 19.53 -20.59
CA ARG A 124 2.92 20.43 -21.23
C ARG A 124 3.39 21.88 -21.25
N LEU A 125 3.84 22.41 -20.12
CA LEU A 125 4.41 23.76 -20.05
C LEU A 125 5.68 23.89 -20.89
N GLY A 126 6.45 22.80 -21.00
CA GLY A 126 7.61 22.73 -21.88
C GLY A 126 7.29 22.69 -23.37
N GLU A 127 6.05 22.45 -23.77
CA GLU A 127 5.62 22.47 -25.18
C GLU A 127 5.02 23.81 -25.60
N LEU A 128 4.81 24.73 -24.64
CA LEU A 128 4.22 26.05 -24.89
C LEU A 128 5.06 26.95 -25.82
N TYR A 129 6.37 26.71 -25.96
CA TYR A 129 7.17 27.41 -26.97
C TYR A 129 6.72 27.12 -28.41
N ARG A 130 6.16 25.93 -28.66
CA ARG A 130 5.67 25.54 -29.99
C ARG A 130 4.31 26.15 -30.30
N THR A 131 3.43 26.17 -29.30
CA THR A 131 2.01 26.53 -29.48
C THR A 131 1.74 28.00 -29.25
N HIS A 132 2.44 28.63 -28.30
CA HIS A 132 2.18 30.01 -27.85
C HIS A 132 3.44 30.89 -27.86
N HIS A 133 4.54 30.42 -28.45
CA HIS A 133 5.80 31.16 -28.62
C HIS A 133 6.43 31.69 -27.33
N TYR A 134 6.19 31.03 -26.19
CA TYR A 134 6.91 31.36 -24.96
C TYR A 134 8.39 31.03 -25.05
N VAL A 135 9.20 31.88 -24.42
CA VAL A 135 10.62 31.66 -24.23
C VAL A 135 10.81 30.66 -23.10
N SER A 136 11.60 29.62 -23.34
CA SER A 136 11.96 28.64 -22.32
C SER A 136 13.42 28.82 -21.92
N THR A 137 13.68 28.77 -20.62
CA THR A 137 15.03 28.72 -20.05
C THR A 137 15.50 27.27 -19.94
N ILE A 138 16.78 27.04 -20.26
CA ILE A 138 17.43 25.76 -19.94
C ILE A 138 17.97 25.87 -18.52
N SER A 139 17.43 25.08 -17.60
CA SER A 139 17.90 25.04 -16.21
C SER A 139 18.98 23.98 -16.02
N MET A 140 20.14 24.37 -15.49
CA MET A 140 21.20 23.43 -15.09
C MET A 140 20.76 22.49 -13.98
N ASN A 141 19.80 22.89 -13.13
CA ASN A 141 19.28 22.04 -12.06
C ASN A 141 18.55 20.80 -12.60
N GLY A 142 17.81 20.96 -13.70
CA GLY A 142 17.17 19.83 -14.39
C GLY A 142 18.19 18.85 -14.96
N LEU A 143 19.26 19.38 -15.57
CA LEU A 143 20.36 18.57 -16.13
C LEU A 143 21.12 17.81 -15.04
N LEU A 144 21.40 18.45 -13.90
CA LEU A 144 22.09 17.81 -12.78
C LEU A 144 21.26 16.73 -12.10
N PHE A 145 19.93 16.86 -12.13
CA PHE A 145 19.02 15.87 -11.54
C PHE A 145 18.69 14.71 -12.47
N GLU A 146 18.95 14.82 -13.78
CA GLU A 146 18.52 13.83 -14.78
C GLU A 146 19.05 12.41 -14.49
N SER A 147 20.29 12.28 -14.02
CA SER A 147 20.87 10.98 -13.65
C SER A 147 20.16 10.35 -12.44
N ALA A 148 19.85 11.16 -11.43
CA ALA A 148 19.11 10.75 -10.24
C ALA A 148 17.65 10.43 -10.59
N GLU A 149 17.01 11.24 -11.42
CA GLU A 149 15.64 11.04 -11.93
C GLU A 149 15.51 9.66 -12.60
N ARG A 150 16.40 9.35 -13.55
CA ARG A 150 16.41 8.06 -14.25
C ARG A 150 16.59 6.90 -13.28
N THR A 151 17.49 7.03 -12.31
CA THR A 151 17.74 6.02 -11.27
C THR A 151 16.49 5.79 -10.42
N PHE A 152 15.88 6.85 -9.89
CA PHE A 152 14.70 6.74 -9.04
C PHE A 152 13.50 6.15 -9.78
N LEU A 153 13.26 6.55 -11.03
CA LEU A 153 12.18 5.99 -11.84
C LEU A 153 12.42 4.50 -12.15
N ALA A 154 13.66 4.11 -12.44
CA ALA A 154 14.02 2.72 -12.66
C ALA A 154 13.81 1.86 -11.39
N GLU A 155 14.22 2.36 -10.23
CA GLU A 155 14.02 1.69 -8.95
C GLU A 155 12.54 1.59 -8.58
N ILE A 156 11.74 2.65 -8.76
CA ILE A 156 10.29 2.61 -8.54
C ILE A 156 9.65 1.52 -9.42
N LYS A 157 10.03 1.46 -10.70
CA LYS A 157 9.54 0.44 -11.63
C LYS A 157 9.93 -0.98 -11.18
N ALA A 158 11.18 -1.17 -10.76
CA ALA A 158 11.68 -2.45 -10.27
C ALA A 158 10.95 -2.90 -8.99
N LEU A 159 10.73 -1.98 -8.05
CA LEU A 159 9.97 -2.24 -6.82
C LEU A 159 8.52 -2.59 -7.12
N LYS A 160 7.85 -1.85 -8.02
CA LYS A 160 6.47 -2.17 -8.44
C LYS A 160 6.37 -3.57 -9.04
N HIS A 161 7.33 -3.95 -9.88
CA HIS A 161 7.38 -5.30 -10.43
C HIS A 161 7.58 -6.38 -9.34
N LYS A 162 8.52 -6.14 -8.41
CA LYS A 162 8.81 -7.05 -7.30
C LYS A 162 7.60 -7.22 -6.38
N LEU A 163 6.93 -6.14 -6.02
CA LEU A 163 5.69 -6.14 -5.23
C LEU A 163 4.60 -6.95 -5.95
N GLY A 164 4.38 -6.72 -7.24
CA GLY A 164 3.40 -7.49 -8.02
C GLY A 164 3.73 -8.98 -8.12
N LYS A 165 5.01 -9.36 -8.14
CA LYS A 165 5.43 -10.78 -8.07
C LYS A 165 5.14 -11.37 -6.69
N LEU A 166 5.51 -10.67 -5.62
CA LEU A 166 5.28 -11.12 -4.24
C LEU A 166 3.79 -11.22 -3.92
N ALA A 167 2.99 -10.23 -4.31
CA ALA A 167 1.55 -10.23 -4.12
C ALA A 167 0.89 -11.44 -4.79
N ARG A 168 1.28 -11.76 -6.03
CA ARG A 168 0.79 -12.96 -6.73
C ARG A 168 1.20 -14.26 -6.04
N ALA A 169 2.43 -14.34 -5.53
CA ALA A 169 2.87 -15.50 -4.77
C ALA A 169 2.05 -15.66 -3.48
N ARG A 170 1.87 -14.57 -2.72
CA ARG A 170 1.04 -14.58 -1.51
C ARG A 170 -0.42 -14.92 -1.78
N GLN A 171 -0.99 -14.45 -2.89
CA GLN A 171 -2.36 -14.82 -3.26
C GLN A 171 -2.50 -16.32 -3.51
N LYS A 172 -1.50 -16.96 -4.13
CA LYS A 172 -1.47 -18.41 -4.30
C LYS A 172 -1.36 -19.14 -2.97
N ASP A 173 -0.49 -18.66 -2.07
CA ASP A 173 -0.35 -19.22 -0.72
C ASP A 173 -1.67 -19.14 0.06
N ILE A 174 -2.33 -17.97 0.03
CA ILE A 174 -3.64 -17.76 0.67
C ILE A 174 -4.69 -18.69 0.08
N ALA A 175 -4.73 -18.83 -1.25
CA ALA A 175 -5.66 -19.74 -1.91
C ALA A 175 -5.42 -21.20 -1.52
N ALA A 176 -4.16 -21.63 -1.43
CA ALA A 176 -3.80 -22.97 -0.99
C ALA A 176 -4.20 -23.23 0.47
N ILE A 177 -3.89 -22.28 1.37
CA ILE A 177 -4.28 -22.37 2.79
C ILE A 177 -5.81 -22.39 2.94
N ASN A 178 -6.53 -21.53 2.23
CA ASN A 178 -8.00 -21.50 2.26
C ASN A 178 -8.61 -22.79 1.72
N ALA A 179 -7.98 -23.41 0.71
CA ALA A 179 -8.39 -24.72 0.22
C ALA A 179 -8.17 -25.82 1.28
N GLU A 180 -7.04 -25.82 2.00
CA GLU A 180 -6.80 -26.74 3.13
C GLU A 180 -7.82 -26.56 4.26
N LEU A 181 -8.20 -25.31 4.55
CA LEU A 181 -9.13 -24.96 5.63
C LEU A 181 -10.61 -25.20 5.28
N LYS A 182 -10.94 -25.38 4.00
CA LYS A 182 -12.32 -25.59 3.59
C LYS A 182 -12.84 -26.93 4.13
N LEU A 183 -13.93 -26.88 4.90
CA LEU A 183 -14.59 -28.07 5.49
C LEU A 183 -15.83 -28.54 4.70
N ALA A 184 -16.41 -27.67 3.89
CA ALA A 184 -17.64 -27.94 3.14
C ALA A 184 -17.48 -29.17 2.22
N GLY A 185 -18.44 -30.10 2.29
CA GLY A 185 -18.42 -31.34 1.50
C GLY A 185 -17.43 -32.41 2.00
N THR A 186 -16.91 -32.29 3.21
CA THR A 186 -16.08 -33.33 3.86
C THR A 186 -16.80 -33.96 5.05
N GLU A 187 -16.25 -35.03 5.63
CA GLU A 187 -16.80 -35.68 6.84
C GLU A 187 -16.89 -34.74 8.06
N PHE A 188 -16.25 -33.58 7.99
CA PHE A 188 -16.21 -32.54 9.02
C PHE A 188 -17.31 -31.48 8.88
N ASP A 189 -18.15 -31.56 7.85
CA ASP A 189 -19.31 -30.67 7.64
C ASP A 189 -20.46 -31.00 8.61
N ASN A 190 -20.48 -32.24 9.12
CA ASN A 190 -21.43 -32.67 10.14
C ASN A 190 -21.10 -32.05 11.51
N ASN A 191 -22.13 -31.56 12.21
CA ASN A 191 -22.01 -30.84 13.49
C ASN A 191 -21.21 -31.65 14.54
N ASP A 192 -21.43 -32.96 14.60
CA ASP A 192 -20.81 -33.89 15.56
C ASP A 192 -19.33 -34.23 15.28
N CYS A 193 -18.89 -34.02 14.03
CA CYS A 193 -17.51 -34.22 13.59
C CYS A 193 -16.77 -32.90 13.38
N PHE A 194 -17.45 -31.76 13.58
CA PHE A 194 -16.87 -30.45 13.38
C PHE A 194 -15.63 -30.26 14.27
N PRO A 195 -14.46 -29.87 13.73
CA PRO A 195 -13.20 -29.72 14.47
C PRO A 195 -13.30 -28.80 15.69
N GLY A 196 -14.14 -27.76 15.60
CA GLY A 196 -14.41 -26.81 16.68
C GLY A 196 -15.46 -27.26 17.71
N HIS A 197 -16.01 -28.47 17.59
CA HIS A 197 -17.14 -28.89 18.43
C HIS A 197 -16.75 -28.97 19.93
N PRO A 198 -17.57 -28.46 20.88
CA PRO A 198 -17.23 -28.45 22.30
C PRO A 198 -16.94 -29.84 22.90
N LEU A 199 -17.54 -30.90 22.38
CA LEU A 199 -17.30 -32.28 22.84
C LEU A 199 -15.87 -32.80 22.56
N HIS A 200 -15.13 -32.13 21.67
CA HIS A 200 -13.76 -32.49 21.33
C HIS A 200 -12.74 -31.92 22.32
N ARG A 201 -13.19 -31.10 23.28
CA ARG A 201 -12.32 -30.46 24.28
C ARG A 201 -12.86 -30.58 25.70
N TYR A 202 -11.93 -30.71 26.64
CA TYR A 202 -12.17 -30.52 28.06
C TYR A 202 -12.14 -29.02 28.41
N ASP A 203 -12.66 -28.65 29.59
CA ASP A 203 -12.66 -27.26 30.06
C ASP A 203 -11.25 -26.69 30.24
N ASN A 204 -10.25 -27.55 30.46
CA ASN A 204 -8.84 -27.19 30.50
C ASN A 204 -8.19 -27.05 29.11
N LYS A 205 -8.99 -26.95 28.04
CA LYS A 205 -8.56 -26.81 26.63
C LYS A 205 -7.77 -27.99 26.07
N ARG A 206 -7.67 -29.12 26.78
CA ARG A 206 -7.08 -30.36 26.23
C ARG A 206 -8.08 -31.09 25.34
N LEU A 207 -7.58 -31.76 24.30
CA LEU A 207 -8.42 -32.61 23.45
C LEU A 207 -8.92 -33.85 24.22
N THR A 208 -10.20 -34.18 24.02
CA THR A 208 -10.79 -35.47 24.44
C THR A 208 -10.26 -36.61 23.55
N GLN A 209 -10.54 -37.87 23.89
CA GLN A 209 -10.19 -38.99 23.00
C GLN A 209 -10.87 -38.83 21.63
N ARG A 210 -12.15 -38.43 21.62
CA ARG A 210 -12.89 -38.07 20.40
C ARG A 210 -12.22 -36.91 19.66
N GLY A 211 -11.81 -35.85 20.36
CA GLY A 211 -11.07 -34.74 19.75
C GLY A 211 -9.72 -35.15 19.16
N ALA A 212 -8.99 -36.07 19.81
CA ALA A 212 -7.74 -36.61 19.26
C ALA A 212 -8.00 -37.43 17.99
N GLU A 213 -9.07 -38.22 17.95
CA GLU A 213 -9.46 -38.98 16.76
C GLU A 213 -9.86 -38.06 15.60
N ILE A 214 -10.64 -37.00 15.85
CA ILE A 214 -10.94 -35.97 14.83
C ILE A 214 -9.66 -35.28 14.33
N CYS A 215 -8.70 -35.01 15.22
CA CYS A 215 -7.38 -34.48 14.82
C CYS A 215 -6.64 -35.42 13.87
N TYR A 216 -6.69 -36.73 14.12
CA TYR A 216 -6.08 -37.72 13.26
C TYR A 216 -6.80 -37.86 11.92
N ARG A 217 -8.13 -37.80 11.90
CA ARG A 217 -8.93 -37.78 10.66
C ARG A 217 -8.63 -36.55 9.80
N LEU A 218 -8.38 -35.38 10.41
CA LEU A 218 -7.91 -34.21 9.68
C LEU A 218 -6.56 -34.49 8.98
N PHE A 219 -5.63 -35.19 9.63
CA PHE A 219 -4.38 -35.61 8.97
C PHE A 219 -4.60 -36.69 7.91
N ASP A 220 -5.52 -37.64 8.13
CA ASP A 220 -5.88 -38.65 7.13
C ASP A 220 -6.41 -37.99 5.85
N SER A 221 -7.12 -36.87 5.97
CA SER A 221 -7.59 -36.05 4.84
C SER A 221 -6.50 -35.20 4.16
N GLY A 222 -5.24 -35.34 4.59
CA GLY A 222 -4.09 -34.63 4.00
C GLY A 222 -3.87 -33.21 4.53
N ARG A 223 -4.58 -32.78 5.59
CA ARG A 223 -4.42 -31.42 6.14
C ARG A 223 -3.11 -31.28 6.91
N SER A 224 -2.50 -30.11 6.79
CA SER A 224 -1.26 -29.81 7.51
C SER A 224 -1.49 -29.69 9.04
N PRO A 225 -0.44 -29.88 9.86
CA PRO A 225 -0.51 -29.60 11.31
C PRO A 225 -0.96 -28.18 11.65
N MET A 226 -0.69 -27.22 10.77
CA MET A 226 -1.08 -25.83 10.95
C MET A 226 -2.58 -25.64 10.66
N ALA A 227 -3.10 -26.25 9.59
CA ALA A 227 -4.53 -26.26 9.29
C ALA A 227 -5.32 -26.94 10.42
N ALA A 228 -4.88 -28.11 10.90
CA ALA A 228 -5.52 -28.79 12.02
C ALA A 228 -5.49 -27.95 13.31
N ALA A 229 -4.37 -27.28 13.59
CA ALA A 229 -4.26 -26.39 14.74
C ALA A 229 -5.29 -25.25 14.69
N HIS A 230 -5.44 -24.62 13.53
CA HIS A 230 -6.40 -23.55 13.31
C HIS A 230 -7.86 -24.05 13.41
N LEU A 231 -8.21 -25.13 12.70
CA LEU A 231 -9.56 -25.68 12.67
C LEU A 231 -10.01 -26.20 14.04
N MET A 232 -9.10 -26.78 14.81
CA MET A 232 -9.37 -27.30 16.14
C MET A 232 -9.05 -26.31 17.25
N ASP A 233 -8.65 -25.07 16.94
CA ASP A 233 -8.23 -24.04 17.89
C ASP A 233 -7.38 -24.61 19.05
N ILE A 234 -6.28 -25.25 18.65
CA ILE A 234 -5.22 -25.77 19.52
C ILE A 234 -3.88 -25.15 19.11
N SER A 235 -2.88 -25.22 19.99
CA SER A 235 -1.55 -24.72 19.65
C SER A 235 -0.91 -25.55 18.52
N VAL A 236 -0.14 -24.88 17.65
CA VAL A 236 0.61 -25.54 16.56
C VAL A 236 1.56 -26.60 17.11
N TYR A 237 2.13 -26.37 18.30
CA TYR A 237 2.95 -27.36 18.99
C TYR A 237 2.16 -28.64 19.34
N ALA A 238 0.95 -28.51 19.87
CA ALA A 238 0.09 -29.65 20.19
C ALA A 238 -0.31 -30.43 18.93
N ALA A 239 -0.67 -29.73 17.85
CA ALA A 239 -0.98 -30.35 16.56
C ALA A 239 0.23 -31.09 15.97
N ARG A 240 1.43 -30.52 16.01
CA ARG A 240 2.67 -31.18 15.57
C ARG A 240 2.99 -32.43 16.39
N LYS A 241 2.79 -32.38 17.72
CA LYS A 241 2.97 -33.56 18.59
C LYS A 241 1.99 -34.66 18.20
N ARG A 242 0.72 -34.32 17.93
CA ARG A 242 -0.29 -35.27 17.46
C ARG A 242 0.02 -35.82 16.08
N HIS A 243 0.51 -35.01 15.16
CA HIS A 243 0.95 -35.46 13.83
C HIS A 243 2.08 -36.49 13.91
N LYS A 244 3.05 -36.32 14.84
CA LYS A 244 4.08 -37.34 15.09
C LYS A 244 3.48 -38.65 15.61
N THR A 245 2.53 -38.58 16.55
CA THR A 245 1.82 -39.76 17.05
C THR A 245 1.01 -40.44 15.95
N TRP A 246 0.30 -39.67 15.12
CA TRP A 246 -0.43 -40.16 13.96
C TRP A 246 0.48 -40.89 12.96
N ALA A 247 1.64 -40.31 12.64
CA ALA A 247 2.62 -40.96 11.79
C ALA A 247 3.13 -42.29 12.37
N ALA A 248 3.35 -42.35 13.70
CA ALA A 248 3.75 -43.57 14.38
C ALA A 248 2.65 -44.66 14.40
N LEU A 249 1.38 -44.27 14.34
CA LEU A 249 0.22 -45.17 14.29
C LEU A 249 -0.08 -45.70 12.87
N GLY A 250 0.77 -45.41 11.88
CA GLY A 250 0.59 -45.86 10.49
C GLY A 250 0.15 -44.77 9.52
N GLY A 251 0.05 -43.51 9.97
CA GLY A 251 -0.29 -42.36 9.13
C GLY A 251 -1.64 -42.54 8.45
N ALA A 252 -1.70 -42.26 7.14
CA ALA A 252 -2.94 -42.38 6.35
C ALA A 252 -3.51 -43.81 6.27
N ARG A 253 -2.73 -44.84 6.66
CA ARG A 253 -3.16 -46.24 6.70
C ARG A 253 -3.48 -46.73 8.10
N ARG A 254 -3.52 -45.84 9.10
CA ARG A 254 -3.90 -46.22 10.46
C ARG A 254 -5.32 -46.78 10.49
N GLU A 255 -5.60 -47.64 11.45
CA GLU A 255 -6.96 -48.08 11.72
C GLU A 255 -7.76 -46.94 12.35
N LYS A 256 -8.90 -46.60 11.74
CA LYS A 256 -9.78 -45.53 12.24
C LYS A 256 -10.62 -46.07 13.38
N VAL A 257 -10.60 -45.37 14.51
CA VAL A 257 -11.44 -45.72 15.66
C VAL A 257 -12.85 -45.20 15.41
N ASP A 258 -13.85 -46.02 15.72
CA ASP A 258 -15.25 -45.61 15.66
C ASP A 258 -15.55 -44.53 16.70
N LEU A 259 -16.19 -43.42 16.27
CA LEU A 259 -16.47 -42.27 17.13
C LEU A 259 -17.55 -42.56 18.18
N GLU A 260 -18.44 -43.50 17.89
CA GLU A 260 -19.52 -43.90 18.81
C GLU A 260 -19.02 -44.82 19.92
N ALA A 261 -17.94 -45.57 19.67
CA ALA A 261 -17.26 -46.37 20.68
C ALA A 261 -16.44 -45.53 21.68
N LEU A 262 -16.15 -44.27 21.34
CA LEU A 262 -15.38 -43.38 22.21
C LEU A 262 -16.27 -42.70 23.27
N PRO A 263 -15.76 -42.49 24.49
CA PRO A 263 -16.54 -41.88 25.56
C PRO A 263 -16.98 -40.47 25.17
N ARG A 264 -18.30 -40.26 25.10
CA ARG A 264 -18.89 -38.93 24.95
C ARG A 264 -18.69 -38.17 26.27
N ARG A 265 -18.19 -36.93 26.18
CA ARG A 265 -18.12 -36.04 27.34
C ARG A 265 -19.53 -35.82 27.88
N LYS A 266 -19.77 -36.16 29.14
CA LYS A 266 -20.98 -35.74 29.84
C LYS A 266 -20.87 -34.24 30.11
N PHE A 267 -21.82 -33.46 29.60
CA PHE A 267 -21.99 -32.08 30.06
C PHE A 267 -22.53 -32.17 31.49
N TYR A 268 -21.68 -31.96 32.50
CA TYR A 268 -22.21 -31.62 33.80
C TYR A 268 -22.80 -30.21 33.66
N ARG A 269 -24.13 -30.11 33.59
CA ARG A 269 -24.78 -28.83 33.87
C ARG A 269 -24.51 -28.53 35.34
N LYS A 270 -24.11 -27.30 35.63
CA LYS A 270 -23.85 -26.80 36.99
C LYS A 270 -25.09 -26.83 37.92
N HIS A 271 -26.20 -27.42 37.48
CA HIS A 271 -27.52 -27.41 38.13
C HIS A 271 -28.24 -28.76 38.11
N ASP A 272 -27.56 -29.87 37.82
CA ASP A 272 -28.15 -31.21 37.93
C ASP A 272 -27.71 -31.89 39.24
N ASP A 273 -27.94 -31.22 40.38
CA ASP A 273 -27.99 -31.76 41.74
C ASP A 273 -29.37 -31.46 42.36
#